data_AF-A0A4Y2ESH9-F1
#
_entry.id   AF-A0A4Y2ESH9-F1
#
_cell.length_a   1.000
_cell.length_b   1.000
_cell.length_c   1.000
_cell.angle_alpha   90.00
_cell.angle_beta   90.00
_cell.angle_gamma   90.00
#
_symmetry.space_group_name_H-M   'P 1'
#
loop_
_entity.id
_entity.type
_entity.pdbx_description
1 polymer ?
#
loop_
_entity_poly.entity_id
_entity_poly.type
_entity_poly.pdbx_seq_one_letter_code
_entity_poly.pdbx_strand_id
1 'polypeptide(L)'
;MESSSRTTPHVIVLEWFEEHTDEFHLMSWPPNSPDLNPMEHIWDVMERQLRAQIPPCPNISTLRDRCLDIWYKLSPVMYQNLVASMPRRIAAVLKAKGGATRY
;
A
#
# COMPACT_ATOMS: atom_id res chain seq x y z
N MET A 1 -26.98 0.90 33.33
CA MET A 1 -27.56 0.95 31.97
C MET A 1 -26.42 1.36 31.05
N GLU A 2 -25.67 0.37 30.56
CA GLU A 2 -24.55 0.58 29.64
C GLU A 2 -25.12 1.07 28.31
N SER A 3 -24.85 2.31 27.96
CA SER A 3 -25.16 2.83 26.62
C SER A 3 -24.22 2.14 25.64
N SER A 4 -24.68 1.09 24.97
CA SER A 4 -23.99 0.49 23.83
C SER A 4 -23.97 1.49 22.68
N SER A 5 -22.94 2.34 22.68
CA SER A 5 -22.59 3.20 21.56
C SER A 5 -22.26 2.30 20.37
N ARG A 6 -22.86 2.56 19.22
CA ARG A 6 -22.55 1.85 17.97
C ARG A 6 -21.10 2.14 17.58
N THR A 7 -20.18 1.26 17.95
CA THR A 7 -18.77 1.36 17.55
C THR A 7 -18.68 1.08 16.05
N THR A 8 -18.25 2.06 15.27
CA THR A 8 -18.03 1.89 13.82
C THR A 8 -16.69 1.20 13.59
N PRO A 9 -16.49 0.46 12.47
CA PRO A 9 -15.21 -0.20 12.19
C PRO A 9 -14.00 0.73 12.27
N HIS A 10 -14.17 2.00 11.88
CA HIS A 10 -13.13 3.02 12.00
C HIS A 10 -12.72 3.27 13.46
N VAL A 11 -13.68 3.38 14.37
CA VAL A 11 -13.41 3.60 15.80
C VAL A 11 -12.66 2.40 16.39
N ILE A 12 -13.09 1.18 16.05
CA ILE A 12 -12.42 -0.07 16.51
C ILE A 12 -10.96 -0.09 16.06
N VAL A 13 -10.67 0.25 14.81
CA VAL A 13 -9.31 0.25 14.27
C VAL A 13 -8.45 1.33 14.94
N LEU A 14 -8.98 2.52 15.19
CA LEU A 14 -8.24 3.58 15.87
C LEU A 14 -7.97 3.25 17.33
N GLU A 15 -8.96 2.74 18.07
CA GLU A 15 -8.79 2.28 19.45
C GLU A 15 -7.69 1.22 19.54
N TRP A 16 -7.67 0.26 18.59
CA TRP A 16 -6.61 -0.73 18.53
C TRP A 16 -5.21 -0.10 18.33
N PHE A 17 -5.07 0.90 17.45
CA PHE A 17 -3.80 1.61 17.28
C PHE A 17 -3.40 2.43 18.51
N GLU A 18 -4.38 3.01 19.23
CA GLU A 18 -4.13 3.73 20.49
C GLU A 18 -3.64 2.79 21.60
N GLU A 19 -4.14 1.56 21.65
CA GLU A 19 -3.68 0.53 22.58
C GLU A 19 -2.26 0.03 22.27
N HIS A 20 -1.78 0.16 21.02
CA HIS A 20 -0.49 -0.38 20.54
C HIS A 20 0.47 0.73 20.08
N THR A 21 0.45 1.90 20.72
CA THR A 21 1.30 3.05 20.34
C THR A 21 2.80 2.81 20.53
N ASP A 22 3.20 1.84 21.35
CA ASP A 22 4.58 1.42 21.57
C ASP A 22 5.11 0.52 20.43
N GLU A 23 4.22 -0.14 19.68
CA GLU A 23 4.56 -0.99 18.53
C GLU A 23 4.40 -0.27 17.19
N PHE A 24 3.35 0.57 17.05
CA PHE A 24 2.98 1.19 15.78
C PHE A 24 2.85 2.70 15.89
N HIS A 25 3.54 3.40 14.99
CA HIS A 25 3.35 4.83 14.81
C HIS A 25 2.44 5.11 13.61
N LEU A 26 1.20 5.54 13.88
CA LEU A 26 0.26 5.92 12.84
C LEU A 26 0.67 7.27 12.22
N MET A 27 1.01 7.26 10.94
CA MET A 27 1.37 8.48 10.21
C MET A 27 0.13 9.25 9.74
N SER A 28 0.20 10.59 9.79
CA SER A 28 -0.80 11.42 9.11
C SER A 28 -0.65 11.26 7.59
N TRP A 29 -1.73 10.80 6.94
CA TRP A 29 -1.73 10.56 5.50
C TRP A 29 -2.62 11.58 4.76
N PRO A 30 -2.10 12.27 3.74
CA PRO A 30 -2.92 13.19 2.95
C PRO A 30 -3.94 12.43 2.09
N PRO A 31 -5.18 12.96 1.95
CA PRO A 31 -6.19 12.32 1.10
C PRO A 31 -5.73 12.30 -0.37
N ASN A 32 -6.21 11.31 -1.13
CA ASN A 32 -5.98 11.19 -2.59
C ASN A 32 -4.50 11.27 -3.03
N SER A 33 -3.57 10.74 -2.23
CA SER A 33 -2.13 10.78 -2.53
C SER A 33 -1.55 9.37 -2.80
N PRO A 34 -1.99 8.67 -3.87
CA PRO A 34 -1.43 7.37 -4.23
C PRO A 34 0.04 7.47 -4.65
N ASP A 35 0.47 8.64 -5.15
CA ASP A 35 1.84 8.92 -5.54
C ASP A 35 2.84 8.90 -4.37
N LEU A 36 2.33 9.11 -3.15
CA LEU A 36 3.09 8.93 -1.91
C LEU A 36 3.09 7.49 -1.42
N ASN A 37 2.20 6.61 -1.88
CA ASN A 37 2.12 5.22 -1.43
C ASN A 37 3.06 4.31 -2.27
N PRO A 38 4.19 3.82 -1.73
CA PRO A 38 5.11 2.97 -2.49
C PRO A 38 4.51 1.63 -2.89
N MET A 39 3.44 1.19 -2.20
CA MET A 39 2.75 -0.07 -2.52
C MET A 39 2.10 -0.04 -3.89
N GLU A 40 1.64 1.12 -4.38
CA GLU A 40 1.07 1.24 -5.72
C GLU A 40 2.05 0.78 -6.80
N HIS A 41 3.35 1.09 -6.62
CA HIS A 41 4.39 0.65 -7.54
C HIS A 41 4.56 -0.88 -7.51
N ILE A 42 4.46 -1.49 -6.34
CA ILE A 42 4.56 -2.94 -6.20
C ILE A 42 3.40 -3.61 -6.92
N TRP A 43 2.18 -3.09 -6.77
CA TRP A 43 1.00 -3.60 -7.48
C TRP A 43 1.13 -3.46 -8.99
N ASP A 44 1.61 -2.33 -9.50
CA ASP A 44 1.87 -2.15 -10.94
C ASP A 44 2.91 -3.16 -11.47
N VAL A 45 4.01 -3.39 -10.73
CA VAL A 45 5.00 -4.41 -11.11
C VAL A 45 4.40 -5.81 -11.14
N MET A 46 3.60 -6.16 -10.12
CA MET A 46 2.96 -7.47 -10.06
C MET A 46 1.95 -7.67 -11.18
N GLU A 47 1.13 -6.66 -11.46
CA GLU A 47 0.12 -6.69 -12.51
C GLU A 47 0.78 -6.87 -13.88
N ARG A 48 1.87 -6.14 -14.17
CA ARG A 48 2.62 -6.29 -15.43
C ARG A 48 3.18 -7.69 -15.60
N GLN A 49 3.79 -8.25 -14.53
CA GLN A 49 4.31 -9.62 -14.58
C GLN A 49 3.20 -10.64 -14.79
N LEU A 50 2.06 -10.48 -14.11
CA LEU A 50 0.91 -11.36 -14.26
C LEU A 50 0.33 -11.30 -15.68
N ARG A 51 0.19 -10.11 -16.26
CA ARG A 51 -0.31 -9.90 -17.62
C ARG A 51 0.61 -10.48 -18.69
N ALA A 52 1.91 -10.55 -18.42
CA ALA A 52 2.89 -11.13 -19.33
C ALA A 52 2.87 -12.68 -19.35
N GLN A 53 2.21 -13.34 -18.39
CA GLN A 53 2.15 -14.80 -18.34
C GLN A 53 1.20 -15.38 -19.38
N ILE A 54 1.64 -16.44 -20.06
CA ILE A 54 0.89 -17.16 -21.08
C ILE A 54 0.83 -18.65 -20.70
N PRO A 55 -0.36 -19.30 -20.74
CA PRO A 55 -1.66 -18.71 -21.01
C PRO A 55 -2.18 -17.83 -19.85
N PRO A 56 -3.17 -16.96 -20.10
CA PRO A 56 -3.84 -16.19 -19.05
C PRO A 56 -4.40 -17.09 -17.94
N CYS A 57 -4.57 -16.53 -16.74
CA CYS A 57 -5.12 -17.26 -15.60
C CYS A 57 -6.56 -17.71 -15.89
N PRO A 58 -6.87 -19.01 -15.86
CA PRO A 58 -8.20 -19.51 -16.21
C PRO A 58 -9.23 -19.36 -15.08
N ASN A 59 -8.78 -19.20 -13.83
CA ASN A 59 -9.65 -19.08 -12.66
C ASN A 59 -8.95 -18.33 -11.50
N ILE A 60 -9.72 -18.03 -10.46
CA ILE A 60 -9.26 -17.29 -9.28
C ILE A 60 -8.17 -18.05 -8.49
N SER A 61 -8.21 -19.38 -8.44
CA SER A 61 -7.17 -20.15 -7.73
C SER A 61 -5.82 -19.97 -8.41
N THR A 62 -5.76 -20.18 -9.74
CA THR A 62 -4.52 -20.00 -10.50
C THR A 62 -4.04 -18.56 -10.45
N LEU A 63 -4.95 -17.58 -10.43
CA LEU A 63 -4.61 -16.18 -10.23
C LEU A 63 -3.93 -15.95 -8.88
N ARG A 64 -4.52 -16.47 -7.79
CA ARG A 64 -3.95 -16.38 -6.44
C ARG A 64 -2.54 -16.97 -6.39
N ASP A 65 -2.36 -18.18 -6.91
CA ASP A 65 -1.08 -18.88 -6.88
C ASP A 65 0.00 -18.12 -7.65
N ARG A 66 -0.34 -17.56 -8.82
CA ARG A 66 0.57 -16.73 -9.62
C ARG A 66 0.90 -15.40 -8.93
N CYS A 67 -0.07 -14.74 -8.29
CA CYS A 67 0.19 -13.53 -7.52
C CYS A 67 1.16 -13.80 -6.37
N LEU A 68 1.00 -14.91 -5.65
CA LEU A 68 1.91 -15.33 -4.59
C LEU A 68 3.31 -15.63 -5.13
N ASP A 69 3.40 -16.40 -6.21
CA ASP A 69 4.69 -16.72 -6.85
C ASP A 69 5.44 -15.45 -7.30
N ILE A 70 4.74 -14.50 -7.93
CA ILE A 70 5.31 -13.20 -8.28
C ILE A 70 5.78 -12.47 -7.03
N TRP A 71 4.93 -12.35 -6.00
CA TRP A 71 5.24 -11.66 -4.75
C TRP A 71 6.52 -12.20 -4.09
N TYR A 72 6.66 -13.52 -3.99
CA TYR A 72 7.83 -14.15 -3.39
C TYR A 72 9.11 -14.01 -4.23
N LYS A 73 8.99 -13.75 -5.53
CA LYS A 73 10.13 -13.50 -6.43
C LYS A 73 10.57 -12.03 -6.47
N LEU A 74 9.78 -11.12 -5.92
CA LEU A 74 10.15 -9.71 -5.87
C LEU A 74 11.42 -9.52 -5.02
N SER A 75 12.39 -8.79 -5.59
CA SER A 75 13.68 -8.58 -4.95
C SER A 75 13.55 -7.70 -3.70
N PRO A 76 14.19 -8.05 -2.57
CA PRO A 76 14.32 -7.19 -1.40
C PRO A 76 14.82 -5.78 -1.72
N VAL A 77 15.73 -5.67 -2.71
CA VAL A 77 16.29 -4.40 -3.18
C VAL A 77 15.23 -3.48 -3.77
N MET A 78 14.18 -4.04 -4.39
CA MET A 78 13.08 -3.24 -4.92
C MET A 78 12.34 -2.51 -3.79
N TYR A 79 12.00 -3.20 -2.70
CA TYR A 79 11.35 -2.60 -1.55
C TYR A 79 12.22 -1.51 -0.91
N GLN A 80 13.52 -1.77 -0.76
CA GLN A 80 14.48 -0.80 -0.22
C GLN A 80 14.55 0.46 -1.08
N ASN A 81 14.61 0.32 -2.40
CA ASN A 81 14.63 1.45 -3.34
C ASN A 81 13.33 2.26 -3.30
N LEU A 82 12.19 1.60 -3.12
CA LEU A 82 10.90 2.27 -2.98
C LEU A 82 10.82 3.09 -1.70
N VAL A 83 11.26 2.55 -0.56
CA VAL A 83 11.35 3.29 0.70
C VAL A 83 12.34 4.45 0.58
N ALA A 84 13.53 4.21 0.03
CA ALA A 84 14.54 5.24 -0.20
C ALA A 84 14.08 6.34 -1.16
N SER A 85 13.05 6.08 -1.98
CA SER A 85 12.47 7.07 -2.88
C SER A 85 11.56 8.09 -2.20
N MET A 86 11.08 7.82 -0.97
CA MET A 86 10.08 8.63 -0.29
C MET A 86 10.45 10.12 -0.14
N PRO A 87 11.67 10.49 0.27
CA PRO A 87 12.05 11.91 0.35
C PRO A 87 11.89 12.65 -0.99
N ARG A 88 12.18 11.96 -2.11
CA ARG A 88 12.04 12.52 -3.45
C ARG A 88 10.58 12.63 -3.89
N ARG A 89 9.72 11.67 -3.51
CA ARG A 89 8.25 11.72 -3.76
C ARG A 89 7.63 12.89 -3.01
N ILE A 90 7.95 13.04 -1.72
CA ILE A 90 7.50 14.16 -0.89
C ILE A 90 7.96 15.50 -1.48
N ALA A 91 9.24 15.62 -1.87
CA ALA A 91 9.74 16.83 -2.51
C ALA A 91 9.00 17.16 -3.82
N ALA A 92 8.60 16.15 -4.60
CA ALA A 92 7.80 16.37 -5.80
C ALA A 92 6.40 16.90 -5.48
N VAL A 93 5.72 16.36 -4.46
CA VAL A 93 4.40 16.83 -4.02
C VAL A 93 4.49 18.28 -3.51
N LEU A 94 5.51 18.59 -2.71
CA LEU A 94 5.77 19.95 -2.23
C LEU A 94 6.01 20.92 -3.39
N LYS A 95 6.83 20.52 -4.38
CA LYS A 95 7.06 21.31 -5.60
C LYS A 95 5.78 21.51 -6.41
N ALA A 96 4.92 20.51 -6.46
CA ALA A 96 3.60 20.55 -7.10
C ALA A 96 2.53 21.27 -6.24
N LYS A 97 2.89 21.79 -5.06
CA LYS A 97 1.98 22.44 -4.10
C LYS A 97 0.79 21.55 -3.72
N GLY A 98 1.05 20.25 -3.50
CA GLY A 98 0.02 19.27 -3.18
C GLY A 98 -0.70 18.68 -4.41
N GLY A 99 -0.34 19.11 -5.62
CA GLY A 99 -0.84 18.52 -6.86
C GLY A 99 -0.23 17.15 -7.17
N ALA A 100 -0.86 16.45 -8.13
CA ALA A 100 -0.41 15.13 -8.57
C ALA A 100 1.02 15.15 -9.11
N THR A 101 1.77 14.08 -8.83
CA THR A 101 3.13 13.90 -9.32
C THR A 101 3.21 12.73 -10.31
N ARG A 102 4.42 12.47 -10.82
CA ARG A 102 4.68 11.34 -11.73
C ARG A 102 4.76 9.98 -11.04
N TYR A 103 4.65 9.95 -9.72
CA TYR A 103 4.92 8.78 -8.88
C TYR A 103 3.71 7.91 -8.65
#